data_AF-A0A7X6A7T2-F1
#
_entry.id   AF-A0A7X6A7T2-F1
#
_cell.length_a   1.000
_cell.length_b   1.000
_cell.length_c   1.000
_cell.angle_alpha   90.00
_cell.angle_beta   90.00
_cell.angle_gamma   90.00
#
_symmetry.space_group_name_H-M   'P 1'
#
loop_
_entity.id
_entity.type
_entity.pdbx_description
1 polymer ?
#
loop_
_entity_poly.entity_id
_entity_poly.type
_entity_poly.pdbx_seq_one_letter_code
_entity_poly.pdbx_strand_id
1 'polypeptide(L)' 'MTSFQRRSNADSTPPPVFEEYLDAEAVTRVEKLLGYTFTNRRLLAEALMHRSFAGEQQTAASYERLEFLGDAVLQLAV' A
#
# COMPACT_ATOMS: atom_id res chain seq x y z
N MET A 1 -33.62 -23.19 27.40
CA MET A 1 -32.79 -22.13 28.01
C MET A 1 -31.45 -22.78 28.32
N THR A 2 -30.37 -22.66 27.56
CA THR A 2 -29.82 -21.52 26.82
C THR A 2 -29.02 -22.05 25.63
N SER A 3 -29.40 -21.66 24.41
CA SER A 3 -28.70 -22.02 23.18
C SER A 3 -27.34 -21.33 23.13
N PHE A 4 -26.27 -22.10 23.04
CA PHE A 4 -24.91 -21.63 22.84
C PHE A 4 -24.76 -21.16 21.39
N GLN A 5 -25.10 -19.90 21.12
CA GLN A 5 -24.92 -19.27 19.82
C GLN A 5 -23.40 -19.18 19.55
N ARG A 6 -22.92 -19.90 18.52
CA ARG A 6 -21.60 -19.68 17.92
C ARG A 6 -21.41 -18.18 17.72
N ARG A 7 -20.45 -17.57 18.40
CA ARG A 7 -19.90 -16.30 17.93
C ARG A 7 -19.17 -16.62 16.64
N SER A 8 -19.78 -16.17 15.56
CA SER A 8 -19.29 -16.13 14.20
C SER A 8 -17.85 -15.63 14.17
N ASN A 9 -16.94 -16.49 13.70
CA ASN A 9 -15.70 -16.05 13.07
C ASN A 9 -16.10 -15.28 11.81
N ALA A 10 -16.35 -13.98 11.96
CA ALA A 10 -16.68 -13.08 10.87
C ALA A 10 -16.13 -11.70 11.21
N ASP A 11 -14.82 -11.64 11.41
CA ASP A 11 -14.05 -10.48 10.95
C ASP A 11 -12.66 -10.95 10.52
N SER A 12 -12.65 -11.88 9.57
CA SER A 12 -11.50 -12.18 8.75
C SER A 12 -11.68 -11.44 7.42
N THR A 13 -12.01 -10.15 7.47
CA THR A 13 -11.72 -9.30 6.32
C THR A 13 -10.20 -9.27 6.25
N PRO A 14 -9.56 -9.93 5.25
CA PRO A 14 -8.14 -9.68 5.03
C PRO A 14 -7.99 -8.16 4.89
N PRO A 15 -6.92 -7.55 5.46
CA PRO A 15 -6.68 -6.13 5.24
C PRO A 15 -6.81 -5.86 3.75
N PRO A 16 -7.59 -4.85 3.36
CA PRO A 16 -7.97 -4.62 1.97
C PRO A 16 -6.70 -4.64 1.12
N VAL A 17 -6.69 -5.55 0.16
CA VAL A 17 -5.60 -5.74 -0.78
C VAL A 17 -5.29 -4.38 -1.40
N PHE A 18 -4.03 -3.93 -1.34
CA PHE A 18 -3.59 -2.60 -1.81
C PHE A 18 -4.11 -2.21 -3.21
N GLU A 19 -4.43 -3.21 -4.03
CA GLU A 19 -5.06 -3.07 -5.34
C GLU A 19 -6.45 -2.42 -5.34
N GLU A 20 -7.12 -2.28 -4.18
CA GLU A 20 -8.43 -1.61 -4.05
C GLU A 20 -8.32 -0.09 -3.89
N TYR A 21 -7.16 0.43 -3.45
CA TYR A 21 -7.01 1.85 -3.08
C TYR A 21 -6.45 2.78 -4.16
N LEU A 22 -5.96 2.21 -5.26
CA LEU A 22 -5.35 2.99 -6.32
C LEU A 22 -5.97 2.68 -7.66
N ASP A 23 -6.54 3.73 -8.26
CA ASP A 23 -7.10 3.66 -9.59
C ASP A 23 -6.02 3.23 -10.60
N ALA A 24 -6.32 2.21 -11.40
CA ALA A 24 -5.41 1.70 -12.42
C ALA A 24 -5.02 2.79 -13.44
N GLU A 25 -5.91 3.77 -13.68
CA GLU A 25 -5.62 4.92 -14.51
C GLU A 25 -4.57 5.84 -13.88
N ALA A 26 -4.67 6.10 -12.57
CA ALA A 26 -3.70 6.92 -11.84
C ALA A 26 -2.31 6.28 -11.90
N VAL A 27 -2.22 4.96 -11.67
CA VAL A 27 -0.98 4.19 -11.83
C VAL A 27 -0.41 4.35 -13.24
N THR A 28 -1.23 4.12 -14.27
CA THR A 28 -0.80 4.23 -15.67
C THR A 28 -0.29 5.63 -16.01
N ARG A 29 -0.92 6.68 -15.47
CA ARG A 29 -0.50 8.07 -15.67
C ARG A 29 0.86 8.34 -15.04
N VAL A 30 1.11 7.83 -13.84
CA VAL A 30 2.42 7.99 -13.17
C VAL A 30 3.51 7.23 -13.91
N GLU A 31 3.26 5.99 -14.34
CA GLU A 31 4.22 5.22 -15.14
C GLU A 31 4.62 5.92 -16.43
N LYS A 32 3.64 6.51 -17.13
CA LYS A 32 3.89 7.32 -18.33
C LYS A 32 4.68 8.60 -18.01
N LEU A 33 4.39 9.27 -16.91
CA LEU A 33 5.10 10.48 -16.49
C LEU A 33 6.57 10.19 -16.20
N LEU A 34 6.85 9.06 -15.53
CA LEU A 34 8.19 8.63 -15.18
C LEU A 34 8.94 7.98 -16.35
N GLY A 35 8.23 7.60 -17.43
CA GLY A 35 8.79 6.78 -18.51
C GLY A 35 9.23 5.39 -18.03
N TYR A 36 8.65 4.90 -16.92
CA TYR A 36 9.04 3.67 -16.26
C TYR A 36 7.80 2.86 -15.88
N THR A 37 7.73 1.62 -16.35
CA THR A 37 6.71 0.65 -15.94
C THR A 37 7.21 -0.14 -14.74
N PHE A 38 6.47 -0.12 -13.63
CA PHE A 38 6.87 -0.84 -12.43
C PHE A 38 6.61 -2.33 -12.60
N THR A 39 7.65 -3.15 -12.46
CA THR A 39 7.50 -4.62 -12.38
C THR A 39 6.60 -5.02 -11.21
N ASN A 40 6.71 -4.30 -10.10
CA ASN A 40 5.86 -4.48 -8.93
C ASN A 40 5.07 -3.19 -8.63
N ARG A 41 3.82 -3.15 -9.08
CA ARG A 41 2.91 -2.01 -8.88
C ARG A 41 2.61 -1.72 -7.40
N ARG A 42 2.87 -2.66 -6.50
CA ARG A 42 2.73 -2.43 -5.04
C ARG A 42 3.75 -1.44 -4.50
N LEU A 43 4.94 -1.37 -5.11
CA LEU A 43 5.95 -0.38 -4.72
C LEU A 43 5.51 1.04 -5.07
N LEU A 44 4.90 1.20 -6.25
CA LEU A 44 4.30 2.47 -6.64
C LEU A 44 3.14 2.82 -5.69
N ALA A 45 2.34 1.83 -5.32
CA ALA A 45 1.25 2.03 -4.38
C ALA A 45 1.71 2.51 -3.00
N GLU A 46 2.71 1.83 -2.44
CA GLU A 46 3.35 2.20 -1.17
C GLU A 46 4.00 3.59 -1.26
N ALA A 47 4.67 3.91 -2.37
CA ALA A 47 5.28 5.22 -2.59
C ALA A 47 4.27 6.38 -2.67
N LEU A 48 3.03 6.10 -3.07
CA LEU A 48 1.95 7.09 -3.14
C LEU A 48 1.10 7.16 -1.86
N MET A 49 1.34 6.29 -0.88
CA MET A 49 0.54 6.19 0.34
C MET A 49 1.19 6.94 1.51
N HIS A 50 0.54 8.01 1.97
CA HIS A 50 1.00 8.77 3.15
C HIS A 50 0.66 8.04 4.46
N ARG A 51 1.53 8.19 5.48
CA ARG A 51 1.40 7.55 6.79
C ARG A 51 0.07 7.80 7.51
N SER A 52 -0.58 8.94 7.27
CA SER A 52 -1.91 9.23 7.83
C SER A 52 -2.95 8.25 7.33
N PHE A 53 -2.94 7.96 6.02
CA PHE A 53 -3.84 6.99 5.41
C PHE A 53 -3.51 5.57 5.87
N ALA A 54 -2.21 5.25 6.00
CA ALA A 54 -1.77 3.95 6.50
C ALA A 54 -2.21 3.69 7.95
N GLY A 55 -2.16 4.71 8.80
CA GLY A 55 -2.59 4.65 10.21
C GLY A 55 -4.10 4.46 10.38
N GLU A 56 -4.92 5.07 9.52
CA GLU A 56 -6.38 4.92 9.53
C GLU A 56 -6.81 3.51 9.07
N GLN A 57 -6.15 2.96 8.05
CA GLN A 57 -6.45 1.65 7.49
C GLN A 57 -5.75 0.48 8.20
N GLN A 58 -4.98 0.74 9.26
CA GLN A 58 -4.13 -0.24 9.95
C GLN A 58 -3.23 -1.03 8.99
N THR A 59 -2.75 -0.38 7.93
CA THR A 59 -1.84 -0.98 6.96
C THR A 59 -0.41 -0.52 7.22
N ALA A 60 0.55 -1.43 7.00
CA ALA A 60 1.97 -1.14 7.21
C ALA A 60 2.66 -0.52 5.98
N ALA A 61 1.97 -0.33 4.86
CA ALA A 61 2.58 0.27 3.67
C ALA A 61 2.41 1.79 3.70
N SER A 62 3.52 2.49 3.89
CA SER A 62 3.65 3.94 3.69
C SER A 62 4.95 4.19 2.92
N TYR A 63 5.06 5.36 2.29
CA TYR A 63 6.27 5.69 1.53
C TYR A 63 7.54 5.83 2.40
N GLU A 64 7.43 5.95 3.73
CA GLU A 64 8.54 6.28 4.64
C GLU A 64 9.73 5.31 4.51
N ARG A 65 9.45 4.01 4.33
CA ARG A 65 10.50 3.00 4.13
C ARG A 65 11.20 3.15 2.79
N LEU A 66 10.44 3.50 1.75
CA LEU A 66 10.97 3.71 0.40
C LEU A 66 11.74 5.02 0.31
N GLU A 67 11.32 6.06 1.01
CA GLU A 67 12.03 7.34 1.14
C GLU A 67 13.39 7.13 1.80
N PHE A 68 13.44 6.43 2.93
CA PHE A 68 14.70 6.13 3.62
C PHE A 68 15.68 5.34 2.72
N LEU A 69 15.18 4.33 2.01
CA LEU A 69 16.00 3.57 1.06
C LEU A 69 16.45 4.45 -0.12
N GLY A 70 15.55 5.28 -0.65
CA GLY A 70 15.82 6.18 -1.77
C GLY A 70 16.93 7.17 -1.46
N ASP A 71 16.92 7.77 -0.26
CA ASP A 71 17.95 8.70 0.19
C ASP A 71 19.34 8.03 0.23
N ALA A 72 19.43 6.83 0.82
CA ALA A 72 20.68 6.07 0.87
C ALA A 72 21.21 5.70 -0.53
N VAL A 73 20.32 5.34 -1.47
CA VAL A 73 20.71 5.03 -2.85
C VAL A 73 21.17 6.28 -3.60
N LEU A 74 20.47 7.41 -3.44
CA LEU A 74 20.86 8.67 -4.06
C LEU A 74 22.21 9.15 -3.56
N GLN A 75 22.46 9.06 -2.25
CA GLN A 75 23.74 9.40 -1.64
C GLN A 75 24.90 8.50 -2.12
N LEU A 76 24.61 7.25 -2.49
CA LEU A 76 25.61 6.34 -3.03
C LEU A 76 25.91 6.59 -4.51
N ALA A 77 24.88 6.93 -5.29
CA ALA A 77 24.96 7.00 -6.75
C ALA A 77 25.44 8.36 -7.29
N VAL A 78 25.31 9.43 -6.50
CA VAL A 78 25.62 10.82 -6.87
C VAL A 78 26.75 11.35 -5.98
#